data_AF-A0A4Q3ENG7-F1
#
_entry.id   AF-A0A4Q3ENG7-F1
#
_cell.length_a   1.000
_cell.length_b   1.000
_cell.length_c   1.000
_cell.angle_alpha   90.00
_cell.angle_beta   90.00
_cell.angle_gamma   90.00
#
_symmetry.space_group_name_H-M   'P 1'
#
loop_
_entity.id
_entity.type
_entity.pdbx_description
1 polymer ?
#
loop_
_entity_poly.entity_id
_entity_poly.type
_entity_poly.pdbx_seq_one_letter_code
_entity_poly.pdbx_strand_id
1 'polypeptide(L)'
;MNSIGKYYPAAIATVLLCVLVAVLYPYCKYYVDPDATAYLTIAQRYADGDITKAINGYWSPFSCWLTAIFIKAGWKAFMGAVVTNTIAAIGFMWVSASLFIRFRIKTYFQFALCLAQAVFLSYAVYQQLFADLWECFFLLLSLRLLLSNEYVHHKWMWVLNGAIGALAFFAKAYSFPFFIAHMAGCGFIIHKGWQRESRRQWIQYSLVSISTMILLSLPWIYLLHDKYGIWMTSTAGRLNTSWYLVGHPYFKESIGHLLPPVYANSPYYWEDPYMANGVTPHFWNSPQLFILQVVKAGYNFLKFIISGSEISAFYLLTWLLAVTMMLSKKTRHLWGDKSLLLGFSFVLFPLGFIIINYEARYIWYTLPLSMVVGALALQKMLLHIDRQKIIGNIAIALFAFSYVVHPLWDMRSMVNEGRNEYGLSQVLKENNIQGSFASNLNHAPEVRKAIRLAYFAGCPYYNMPFGADDKELLAEMRRYKVKYYFYWPSTYTDNFAPADEHGQPFKYIEPDEKSSLKIFLINP
;
A
#
# COMPACT_ATOMS: atom_id res chain seq x y z
N MET A 1 -31.74 5.11 21.13
CA MET A 1 -30.59 5.73 21.84
C MET A 1 -29.61 4.72 22.47
N ASN A 2 -30.03 3.54 22.97
CA ASN A 2 -29.11 2.53 23.56
C ASN A 2 -28.10 1.83 22.61
N SER A 3 -28.22 1.98 21.29
CA SER A 3 -27.26 1.40 20.33
C SER A 3 -26.03 2.30 20.08
N ILE A 4 -26.17 3.62 20.20
CA ILE A 4 -25.11 4.60 19.92
C ILE A 4 -24.04 4.56 21.01
N GLY A 5 -24.45 4.37 22.27
CA GLY A 5 -23.55 4.24 23.41
C GLY A 5 -22.57 3.06 23.33
N LYS A 6 -22.70 2.13 22.37
CA LYS A 6 -21.72 1.05 22.18
C LYS A 6 -20.51 1.48 21.36
N TYR A 7 -20.60 2.57 20.63
CA TYR A 7 -19.56 3.04 19.71
C TYR A 7 -18.74 4.22 20.25
N TYR A 8 -18.97 4.67 21.50
CA TYR A 8 -18.18 5.77 22.06
C TYR A 8 -16.65 5.52 22.07
N PRO A 9 -16.12 4.28 22.23
CA PRO A 9 -14.68 4.05 22.13
C PRO A 9 -14.14 4.41 20.74
N ALA A 10 -14.88 4.04 19.68
CA ALA A 10 -14.54 4.35 18.30
C ALA A 10 -14.63 5.85 18.02
N ALA A 11 -15.64 6.54 18.57
CA ALA A 11 -15.80 7.98 18.41
C ALA A 11 -14.61 8.74 19.04
N ILE A 12 -14.24 8.41 20.28
CA ILE A 12 -13.09 9.02 20.96
C ILE A 12 -11.79 8.71 20.20
N ALA A 13 -11.58 7.46 19.79
CA ALA A 13 -10.41 7.07 19.01
C ALA A 13 -10.36 7.73 17.63
N THR A 14 -11.50 8.03 17.01
CA THR A 14 -11.59 8.78 15.75
C THR A 14 -11.14 10.23 15.94
N VAL A 15 -11.56 10.88 17.01
CA VAL A 15 -11.09 12.23 17.36
C VAL A 15 -9.58 12.21 17.59
N LEU A 16 -9.08 11.26 18.37
CA LEU A 16 -7.64 11.09 18.59
C LEU A 16 -6.89 10.88 17.27
N LEU A 17 -7.37 9.99 16.40
CA LEU A 17 -6.79 9.76 15.07
C LEU A 17 -6.67 11.06 14.27
N CYS A 18 -7.75 11.84 14.19
CA CYS A 18 -7.76 13.10 13.44
C CYS A 18 -6.78 14.13 14.04
N VAL A 19 -6.72 14.22 15.37
CA VAL A 19 -5.77 15.10 16.08
C VAL A 19 -4.34 14.67 15.80
N LEU A 20 -4.03 13.38 15.92
CA LEU A 20 -2.68 12.86 15.65
C LEU A 20 -2.27 13.12 14.21
N VAL A 21 -3.14 12.85 13.23
CA VAL A 21 -2.86 13.14 11.82
C VAL A 21 -2.58 14.63 11.61
N ALA A 22 -3.38 15.52 12.19
CA ALA A 22 -3.19 16.96 12.08
C ALA A 22 -1.88 17.45 12.73
N VAL A 23 -1.53 16.92 13.91
CA VAL A 23 -0.29 17.25 14.63
C VAL A 23 0.94 16.76 13.87
N LEU A 24 0.86 15.60 13.20
CA LEU A 24 1.96 15.03 12.42
C LEU A 24 2.16 15.72 11.07
N TYR A 25 1.12 16.33 10.50
CA TYR A 25 1.16 16.95 9.17
C TYR A 25 2.35 17.90 8.94
N PRO A 26 2.64 18.89 9.79
CA PRO A 26 3.77 19.80 9.56
C PRO A 26 5.14 19.10 9.50
N TYR A 27 5.26 17.93 10.12
CA TYR A 27 6.49 17.13 10.15
C TYR A 27 6.57 16.13 8.99
N CYS A 28 5.43 15.60 8.53
CA CYS A 28 5.39 14.56 7.50
C CYS A 28 5.01 15.09 6.09
N LYS A 29 4.67 16.38 5.93
CA LYS A 29 4.23 16.97 4.64
C LYS A 29 5.26 16.90 3.50
N TYR A 30 6.51 16.55 3.79
CA TYR A 30 7.57 16.38 2.80
C TYR A 30 7.89 14.90 2.51
N TYR A 31 7.31 13.98 3.29
CA TYR A 31 7.47 12.54 3.11
C TYR A 31 6.68 12.09 1.89
N VAL A 32 7.29 12.24 0.72
CA VAL A 32 6.75 11.72 -0.55
C VAL A 32 7.63 10.55 -0.96
N ASP A 33 7.18 9.33 -0.70
CA ASP A 33 7.87 8.13 -1.16
C ASP A 33 7.69 7.93 -2.69
N PRO A 34 8.47 7.05 -3.34
CA PRO A 34 8.34 6.78 -4.76
C PRO A 34 6.91 6.43 -5.20
N ASP A 35 6.18 5.59 -4.48
CA ASP A 35 4.80 5.23 -4.84
C ASP A 35 3.90 6.48 -4.74
N ALA A 36 4.05 7.28 -3.68
CA ALA A 36 3.30 8.53 -3.53
C ALA A 36 3.56 9.52 -4.68
N THR A 37 4.80 9.65 -5.18
CA THR A 37 5.06 10.54 -6.34
C THR A 37 4.26 10.12 -7.58
N ALA A 38 4.14 8.82 -7.86
CA ALA A 38 3.36 8.32 -8.97
C ALA A 38 1.86 8.55 -8.76
N TYR A 39 1.32 8.18 -7.59
CA TYR A 39 -0.08 8.39 -7.25
C TYR A 39 -0.49 9.87 -7.27
N LEU A 40 0.33 10.77 -6.72
CA LEU A 40 0.08 12.21 -6.73
C LEU A 40 0.08 12.77 -8.16
N THR A 41 1.00 12.30 -9.00
CA THR A 41 1.04 12.70 -10.42
C THR A 41 -0.21 12.24 -11.16
N ILE A 42 -0.66 11.00 -10.93
CA ILE A 42 -1.88 10.46 -11.54
C ILE A 42 -3.13 11.20 -11.04
N ALA A 43 -3.21 11.51 -9.74
CA ALA A 43 -4.30 12.30 -9.18
C ALA A 43 -4.35 13.71 -9.79
N GLN A 44 -3.19 14.35 -10.01
CA GLN A 44 -3.11 15.63 -10.70
C GLN A 44 -3.62 15.52 -12.14
N ARG A 45 -3.25 14.47 -12.88
CA ARG A 45 -3.76 14.25 -14.26
C ARG A 45 -5.27 14.10 -14.31
N TYR A 46 -5.87 13.38 -13.37
CA TYR A 46 -7.34 13.32 -13.25
C TYR A 46 -7.95 14.69 -12.97
N ALA A 47 -7.33 15.49 -12.10
CA ALA A 47 -7.79 16.84 -11.79
C ALA A 47 -7.70 17.78 -13.01
N ASP A 48 -6.65 17.63 -13.82
CA ASP A 48 -6.39 18.40 -15.04
C ASP A 48 -7.23 17.94 -16.25
N GLY A 49 -7.88 16.76 -16.14
CA GLY A 49 -8.68 16.17 -17.23
C GLY A 49 -7.87 15.36 -18.25
N ASP A 50 -6.58 15.08 -17.99
CA ASP A 50 -5.72 14.23 -18.84
C ASP A 50 -5.96 12.72 -18.56
N ILE A 51 -7.18 12.28 -18.86
CA ILE A 51 -7.67 10.93 -18.53
C ILE A 51 -6.82 9.84 -19.19
N THR A 52 -6.41 10.03 -20.45
CA THR A 52 -5.63 9.05 -21.21
C THR A 52 -4.31 8.70 -20.52
N LYS A 53 -3.63 9.69 -19.94
CA LYS A 53 -2.39 9.45 -19.18
C LYS A 53 -2.66 9.00 -17.74
N ALA A 54 -3.78 9.41 -17.15
CA ALA A 54 -4.18 9.05 -15.80
C ALA A 54 -4.62 7.58 -15.63
N ILE A 55 -5.15 6.94 -16.69
CA ILE A 55 -5.45 5.50 -16.69
C ILE A 55 -4.13 4.74 -16.46
N ASN A 56 -4.10 3.86 -15.46
CA ASN A 56 -2.87 3.19 -15.05
C ASN A 56 -3.12 1.75 -14.61
N GLY A 57 -2.32 0.82 -15.11
CA GLY A 57 -2.41 -0.60 -14.77
C GLY A 57 -1.64 -0.98 -13.50
N TYR A 58 -0.66 -0.19 -13.10
CA TYR A 58 0.18 -0.47 -11.93
C TYR A 58 -0.43 0.12 -10.65
N TRP A 59 -0.85 1.39 -10.72
CA TRP A 59 -1.40 2.15 -9.60
C TRP A 59 -2.93 2.10 -9.60
N SER A 60 -3.51 1.79 -8.44
CA SER A 60 -4.96 1.58 -8.32
C SER A 60 -5.74 2.90 -8.26
N PRO A 61 -6.88 3.03 -8.97
CA PRO A 61 -7.42 4.36 -9.28
C PRO A 61 -8.21 5.03 -8.15
N PHE A 62 -8.76 4.27 -7.18
CA PHE A 62 -9.76 4.80 -6.25
C PHE A 62 -9.26 5.99 -5.42
N SER A 63 -8.06 5.86 -4.85
CA SER A 63 -7.46 6.93 -4.05
C SER A 63 -7.06 8.15 -4.90
N CYS A 64 -6.67 7.94 -6.17
CA CYS A 64 -6.40 9.03 -7.11
C CYS A 64 -7.68 9.82 -7.43
N TRP A 65 -8.79 9.13 -7.70
CA TRP A 65 -10.07 9.78 -8.03
C TRP A 65 -10.54 10.69 -6.90
N LEU A 66 -10.47 10.23 -5.65
CA LEU A 66 -10.84 11.03 -4.49
C LEU A 66 -9.87 12.20 -4.27
N THR A 67 -8.56 11.96 -4.38
CA THR A 67 -7.54 13.01 -4.24
C THR A 67 -7.70 14.09 -5.33
N ALA A 68 -8.05 13.70 -6.56
CA ALA A 68 -8.28 14.63 -7.67
C ALA A 68 -9.43 15.60 -7.39
N ILE A 69 -10.47 15.19 -6.65
CA ILE A 69 -11.56 16.09 -6.23
C ILE A 69 -11.01 17.23 -5.37
N PHE A 70 -10.14 16.93 -4.40
CA PHE A 70 -9.51 17.95 -3.56
C PHE A 70 -8.56 18.86 -4.35
N ILE A 71 -7.77 18.28 -5.26
CA ILE A 71 -6.88 19.06 -6.14
C ILE A 71 -7.71 20.05 -6.98
N LYS A 72 -8.82 19.59 -7.58
CA LYS A 72 -9.73 20.45 -8.34
C LYS A 72 -10.41 21.51 -7.49
N ALA A 73 -10.59 21.26 -6.20
CA ALA A 73 -11.05 22.25 -5.21
C ALA A 73 -9.94 23.22 -4.73
N GLY A 74 -8.74 23.18 -5.33
CA GLY A 74 -7.63 24.10 -5.04
C GLY A 74 -6.69 23.64 -3.92
N TRP A 75 -6.83 22.41 -3.42
CA TRP A 75 -5.96 21.90 -2.37
C TRP A 75 -4.62 21.44 -2.94
N LYS A 76 -3.54 21.55 -2.16
CA LYS A 76 -2.27 20.92 -2.51
C LYS A 76 -2.45 19.40 -2.58
N ALA A 77 -1.92 18.77 -3.63
CA ALA A 77 -2.10 17.33 -3.90
C ALA A 77 -1.80 16.44 -2.68
N PHE A 78 -0.67 16.67 -2.01
CA PHE A 78 -0.30 15.91 -0.82
C PHE A 78 -1.32 16.06 0.33
N MET A 79 -1.83 17.27 0.57
CA MET A 79 -2.85 17.52 1.61
C MET A 79 -4.17 16.81 1.26
N GLY A 80 -4.61 16.89 0.00
CA GLY A 80 -5.78 16.17 -0.48
C GLY A 80 -5.66 14.66 -0.32
N ALA A 81 -4.46 14.12 -0.56
CA ALA A 81 -4.17 12.70 -0.37
C ALA A 81 -4.20 12.29 1.11
N VAL A 82 -3.61 13.09 2.01
CA VAL A 82 -3.65 12.84 3.46
C VAL A 82 -5.10 12.81 3.97
N VAL A 83 -5.93 13.77 3.56
CA VAL A 83 -7.35 13.80 3.95
C VAL A 83 -8.10 12.60 3.38
N THR A 84 -7.90 12.28 2.09
CA THR A 84 -8.49 11.11 1.44
C THR A 84 -8.14 9.82 2.19
N ASN A 85 -6.87 9.64 2.56
CA ASN A 85 -6.41 8.45 3.26
C ASN A 85 -6.88 8.42 4.72
N THR A 86 -7.03 9.59 5.35
CA THR A 86 -7.63 9.71 6.70
C THR A 86 -9.09 9.28 6.70
N ILE A 87 -9.87 9.59 5.66
CA ILE A 87 -11.25 9.11 5.52
C ILE A 87 -11.28 7.57 5.48
N ALA A 88 -10.35 6.94 4.76
CA ALA A 88 -10.19 5.48 4.74
C ALA A 88 -9.87 4.93 6.14
N ALA A 89 -8.94 5.57 6.86
CA ALA A 89 -8.56 5.21 8.24
C ALA A 89 -9.74 5.29 9.20
N ILE A 90 -10.60 6.32 9.08
CA ILE A 90 -11.83 6.45 9.87
C ILE A 90 -12.76 5.28 9.53
N GLY A 91 -13.01 5.00 8.25
CA GLY A 91 -13.82 3.86 7.82
C GLY A 91 -13.31 2.53 8.40
N PHE A 92 -12.00 2.29 8.31
CA PHE A 92 -11.30 1.16 8.91
C PHE A 92 -11.60 1.07 10.41
N MET A 93 -11.39 2.15 11.17
CA MET A 93 -11.61 2.23 12.62
C MET A 93 -13.04 1.83 12.99
N TRP A 94 -14.04 2.39 12.30
CA TRP A 94 -15.45 2.14 12.60
C TRP A 94 -15.87 0.71 12.28
N VAL A 95 -15.40 0.15 11.16
CA VAL A 95 -15.67 -1.26 10.85
C VAL A 95 -14.99 -2.19 11.86
N SER A 96 -13.76 -1.87 12.29
CA SER A 96 -13.03 -2.61 13.33
C SER A 96 -13.77 -2.61 14.66
N ALA A 97 -14.22 -1.43 15.11
CA ALA A 97 -15.05 -1.32 16.31
C ALA A 97 -16.36 -2.12 16.19
N SER A 98 -16.98 -2.13 15.01
CA SER A 98 -18.16 -2.95 14.75
C SER A 98 -17.88 -4.45 14.87
N LEU A 99 -16.66 -4.91 14.55
CA LEU A 99 -16.21 -6.29 14.76
C LEU A 99 -16.02 -6.56 16.26
N PHE A 100 -15.41 -5.64 17.02
CA PHE A 100 -15.27 -5.79 18.47
C PHE A 100 -16.63 -5.95 19.16
N ILE A 101 -17.62 -5.16 18.76
CA ILE A 101 -18.99 -5.27 19.25
C ILE A 101 -19.62 -6.59 18.80
N ARG A 102 -19.42 -7.00 17.54
CA ARG A 102 -19.98 -8.24 16.99
C ARG A 102 -19.50 -9.48 17.75
N PHE A 103 -18.23 -9.49 18.14
CA PHE A 103 -17.60 -10.56 18.91
C PHE A 103 -17.70 -10.37 20.43
N ARG A 104 -18.49 -9.39 20.90
CA ARG A 104 -18.77 -9.16 22.33
C ARG A 104 -17.50 -8.95 23.16
N ILE A 105 -16.51 -8.25 22.60
CA ILE A 105 -15.34 -7.79 23.35
C ILE A 105 -15.81 -6.80 24.44
N LYS A 106 -15.33 -6.92 25.68
CA LYS A 106 -15.73 -6.01 26.77
C LYS A 106 -15.32 -4.56 26.46
N THR A 107 -16.17 -3.59 26.83
CA THR A 107 -16.03 -2.17 26.44
C THR A 107 -14.68 -1.54 26.80
N TYR A 108 -14.15 -1.79 28.00
CA TYR A 108 -12.84 -1.26 28.41
C TYR A 108 -11.69 -1.83 27.55
N PHE A 109 -11.84 -3.07 27.07
CA PHE A 109 -10.89 -3.68 26.14
C PHE A 109 -11.05 -3.08 24.73
N GLN A 110 -12.29 -2.86 24.28
CA GLN A 110 -12.54 -2.12 23.03
C GLN A 110 -11.87 -0.74 23.07
N PHE A 111 -11.94 -0.04 24.21
CA PHE A 111 -11.30 1.26 24.39
C PHE A 111 -9.79 1.19 24.21
N ALA A 112 -9.11 0.26 24.89
CA ALA A 112 -7.67 0.06 24.73
C ALA A 112 -7.27 -0.25 23.28
N LEU A 113 -8.03 -1.13 22.60
CA LEU A 113 -7.76 -1.51 21.21
C LEU A 113 -8.04 -0.38 20.23
N CYS A 114 -9.13 0.36 20.38
CA CYS A 114 -9.46 1.50 19.54
C CYS A 114 -8.41 2.61 19.68
N LEU A 115 -7.91 2.88 20.90
CA LEU A 115 -6.82 3.86 21.10
C LEU A 115 -5.52 3.40 20.44
N ALA A 116 -5.12 2.13 20.63
CA ALA A 116 -3.94 1.57 19.99
C ALA A 116 -4.05 1.64 18.45
N GLN A 117 -5.22 1.29 17.93
CA GLN A 117 -5.53 1.36 16.50
C GLN A 117 -5.52 2.80 15.97
N ALA A 118 -5.90 3.80 16.77
CA ALA A 118 -5.84 5.21 16.34
C ALA A 118 -4.39 5.65 16.13
N VAL A 119 -3.49 5.24 17.01
CA VAL A 119 -2.05 5.51 16.84
C VAL A 119 -1.51 4.78 15.61
N PHE A 120 -1.79 3.48 15.47
CA PHE A 120 -1.38 2.70 14.30
C PHE A 120 -1.87 3.32 12.99
N LEU A 121 -3.15 3.70 12.91
CA LEU A 121 -3.72 4.27 11.71
C LEU A 121 -3.20 5.67 11.39
N SER A 122 -2.85 6.47 12.41
CA SER A 122 -2.22 7.79 12.19
C SER A 122 -0.83 7.65 11.53
N TYR A 123 -0.06 6.63 11.93
CA TYR A 123 1.16 6.21 11.26
C TYR A 123 0.88 5.74 9.82
N ALA A 124 -0.07 4.82 9.65
CA ALA A 124 -0.38 4.22 8.37
C ALA A 124 -0.80 5.26 7.30
N VAL A 125 -1.49 6.33 7.71
CA VAL A 125 -1.90 7.44 6.82
C VAL A 125 -0.71 8.08 6.10
N TYR A 126 0.42 8.24 6.81
CA TYR A 126 1.62 8.86 6.24
C TYR A 126 2.57 7.85 5.62
N GLN A 127 2.75 6.68 6.26
CA GLN A 127 3.65 5.64 5.77
C GLN A 127 3.21 5.14 4.39
N GLN A 128 1.90 5.05 4.17
CA GLN A 128 1.35 4.61 2.91
C GLN A 128 0.18 5.49 2.50
N LEU A 129 0.49 6.55 1.73
CA LEU A 129 -0.45 7.62 1.42
C LEU A 129 -1.63 7.18 0.53
N PHE A 130 -1.51 6.06 -0.18
CA PHE A 130 -2.50 5.57 -1.15
C PHE A 130 -2.75 4.06 -1.04
N ALA A 131 -3.92 3.63 -1.54
CA ALA A 131 -4.36 2.25 -1.75
C ALA A 131 -4.66 1.42 -0.49
N ASP A 132 -3.67 1.15 0.36
CA ASP A 132 -3.72 0.09 1.38
C ASP A 132 -4.88 0.24 2.38
N LEU A 133 -5.10 1.43 2.93
CA LEU A 133 -6.16 1.66 3.91
C LEU A 133 -7.57 1.55 3.31
N TRP A 134 -7.74 1.94 2.04
CA TRP A 134 -9.00 1.80 1.33
C TRP A 134 -9.33 0.34 1.03
N GLU A 135 -8.34 -0.45 0.58
CA GLU A 135 -8.48 -1.90 0.45
C GLU A 135 -8.92 -2.51 1.78
N CYS A 136 -8.20 -2.20 2.86
CA CYS A 136 -8.50 -2.74 4.17
C CYS A 136 -9.93 -2.38 4.60
N PHE A 137 -10.34 -1.11 4.44
CA PHE A 137 -11.69 -0.68 4.77
C PHE A 137 -12.77 -1.47 4.01
N PHE A 138 -12.66 -1.59 2.68
CA PHE A 138 -13.65 -2.30 1.87
C PHE A 138 -13.68 -3.81 2.16
N LEU A 139 -12.53 -4.45 2.31
CA LEU A 139 -12.47 -5.88 2.65
C LEU A 139 -13.02 -6.16 4.06
N LEU A 140 -12.74 -5.29 5.03
CA LEU A 140 -13.33 -5.39 6.37
C LEU A 140 -14.84 -5.18 6.33
N LEU A 141 -15.31 -4.24 5.52
CA LEU A 141 -16.74 -3.99 5.34
C LEU A 141 -17.43 -5.21 4.71
N SER A 142 -16.81 -5.82 3.70
CA SER A 142 -17.24 -7.10 3.12
C SER A 142 -17.33 -8.20 4.18
N LEU A 143 -16.27 -8.41 4.96
CA LEU A 143 -16.28 -9.37 6.06
C LEU A 143 -17.38 -9.06 7.09
N ARG A 144 -17.60 -7.78 7.39
CA ARG A 144 -18.63 -7.37 8.35
C ARG A 144 -20.05 -7.65 7.84
N LEU A 145 -20.30 -7.54 6.53
CA LEU A 145 -21.55 -7.96 5.90
C LEU A 145 -21.73 -9.47 6.00
N LEU A 146 -20.69 -10.26 5.67
CA LEU A 146 -20.72 -11.72 5.78
C LEU A 146 -21.04 -12.21 7.20
N LEU A 147 -20.58 -11.47 8.21
CA LEU A 147 -20.84 -11.76 9.62
C LEU A 147 -22.25 -11.36 10.08
N SER A 148 -23.05 -10.68 9.26
CA SER A 148 -24.43 -10.29 9.57
C SER A 148 -25.38 -11.50 9.52
N ASN A 149 -26.38 -11.52 10.39
CA ASN A 149 -27.42 -12.57 10.32
C ASN A 149 -28.28 -12.37 9.06
N GLU A 150 -28.53 -11.12 8.71
CA GLU A 150 -29.34 -10.71 7.56
C GLU A 150 -28.76 -11.14 6.21
N TYR A 151 -27.45 -11.43 6.18
CA TYR A 151 -26.72 -11.72 4.95
C TYR A 151 -27.25 -12.94 4.20
N VAL A 152 -27.71 -13.96 4.95
CA VAL A 152 -28.28 -15.19 4.39
C VAL A 152 -29.74 -14.96 3.94
N HIS A 153 -30.42 -13.98 4.54
CA HIS A 153 -31.85 -13.74 4.32
C HIS A 153 -32.13 -12.76 3.18
N HIS A 154 -31.19 -11.86 2.87
CA HIS A 154 -31.42 -10.79 1.91
C HIS A 154 -30.43 -10.83 0.73
N LYS A 155 -30.90 -11.24 -0.44
CA LYS A 155 -30.08 -11.36 -1.67
C LYS A 155 -29.44 -10.05 -2.13
N TRP A 156 -30.05 -8.90 -1.83
CA TRP A 156 -29.46 -7.60 -2.17
C TRP A 156 -28.12 -7.38 -1.44
N MET A 157 -27.90 -8.02 -0.28
CA MET A 157 -26.63 -7.96 0.43
C MET A 157 -25.50 -8.66 -0.32
N TRP A 158 -25.82 -9.65 -1.18
CA TRP A 158 -24.82 -10.32 -2.05
C TRP A 158 -24.36 -9.36 -3.16
N VAL A 159 -25.31 -8.63 -3.75
CA VAL A 159 -25.02 -7.57 -4.74
C VAL A 159 -24.22 -6.45 -4.09
N LEU A 160 -24.64 -5.96 -2.91
CA LEU A 160 -23.89 -4.95 -2.16
C LEU A 160 -22.47 -5.43 -1.86
N ASN A 161 -22.28 -6.69 -1.46
CA ASN A 161 -20.96 -7.21 -1.17
C ASN A 161 -20.08 -7.28 -2.42
N GLY A 162 -20.64 -7.71 -3.56
CA GLY A 162 -19.94 -7.66 -4.85
C GLY A 162 -19.55 -6.24 -5.26
N ALA A 163 -20.41 -5.24 -5.01
CA ALA A 163 -20.09 -3.83 -5.24
C ALA A 163 -18.94 -3.35 -4.34
N ILE A 164 -18.93 -3.73 -3.06
CA ILE A 164 -17.80 -3.47 -2.15
C ILE A 164 -16.53 -4.18 -2.62
N GLY A 165 -16.65 -5.39 -3.18
CA GLY A 165 -15.53 -6.10 -3.82
C GLY A 165 -14.94 -5.33 -4.99
N ALA A 166 -15.77 -4.68 -5.82
CA ALA A 166 -15.30 -3.85 -6.92
C ALA A 166 -14.58 -2.59 -6.41
N LEU A 167 -15.11 -1.96 -5.36
CA LEU A 167 -14.43 -0.84 -4.69
C LEU A 167 -13.09 -1.27 -4.08
N ALA A 168 -13.01 -2.46 -3.47
CA ALA A 168 -11.76 -3.02 -2.98
C ALA A 168 -10.75 -3.23 -4.11
N PHE A 169 -11.19 -3.76 -5.27
CA PHE A 169 -10.35 -3.89 -6.46
C PHE A 169 -9.84 -2.53 -6.97
N PHE A 170 -10.70 -1.51 -7.03
CA PHE A 170 -10.28 -0.16 -7.41
C PHE A 170 -9.33 0.48 -6.40
N ALA A 171 -9.41 0.08 -5.13
CA ALA A 171 -8.49 0.52 -4.09
C ALA A 171 -7.12 -0.17 -4.20
N LYS A 172 -7.10 -1.49 -4.41
CA LYS A 172 -5.88 -2.25 -4.65
C LYS A 172 -6.15 -3.50 -5.49
N ALA A 173 -5.36 -3.69 -6.54
CA ALA A 173 -5.54 -4.81 -7.48
C ALA A 173 -5.53 -6.21 -6.84
N TYR A 174 -4.78 -6.39 -5.73
CA TYR A 174 -4.73 -7.66 -4.99
C TYR A 174 -6.11 -8.11 -4.47
N SER A 175 -7.00 -7.16 -4.17
CA SER A 175 -8.35 -7.46 -3.72
C SER A 175 -9.17 -8.26 -4.74
N PHE A 176 -8.86 -8.20 -6.04
CA PHE A 176 -9.63 -8.93 -7.06
C PHE A 176 -9.53 -10.46 -6.88
N PRO A 177 -8.33 -11.10 -6.96
CA PRO A 177 -8.21 -12.52 -6.71
C PRO A 177 -8.55 -12.91 -5.27
N PHE A 178 -8.21 -12.07 -4.28
CA PHE A 178 -8.54 -12.33 -2.88
C PHE A 178 -10.06 -12.40 -2.66
N PHE A 179 -10.81 -11.43 -3.16
CA PHE A 179 -12.27 -11.37 -2.97
C PHE A 179 -12.95 -12.59 -3.59
N ILE A 180 -12.52 -13.07 -4.77
CA ILE A 180 -13.04 -14.30 -5.38
C ILE A 180 -12.85 -15.51 -4.46
N ALA A 181 -11.61 -15.73 -3.99
CA ALA A 181 -11.29 -16.84 -3.10
C ALA A 181 -12.02 -16.71 -1.75
N HIS A 182 -12.10 -15.48 -1.23
CA HIS A 182 -12.77 -15.16 0.02
C HIS A 182 -14.27 -15.39 -0.06
N MET A 183 -14.94 -14.97 -1.13
CA MET A 183 -16.37 -15.21 -1.34
C MET A 183 -16.67 -16.70 -1.50
N ALA A 184 -15.89 -17.42 -2.30
CA ALA A 184 -16.07 -18.86 -2.48
C ALA A 184 -15.91 -19.62 -1.15
N GLY A 185 -14.85 -19.36 -0.40
CA GLY A 185 -14.57 -20.03 0.87
C GLY A 185 -15.51 -19.64 2.01
N CYS A 186 -15.76 -18.33 2.18
CA CYS A 186 -16.71 -17.83 3.18
C CYS A 186 -18.14 -18.29 2.89
N GLY A 187 -18.55 -18.25 1.63
CA GLY A 187 -19.85 -18.76 1.19
C GLY A 187 -20.01 -20.25 1.50
N PHE A 188 -18.96 -21.04 1.25
CA PHE A 188 -18.94 -22.46 1.57
C PHE A 188 -19.12 -22.71 3.07
N ILE A 189 -18.49 -21.87 3.91
CA ILE A 189 -18.63 -21.92 5.36
C ILE A 189 -20.04 -21.52 5.82
N ILE A 190 -20.53 -20.36 5.39
CA ILE A 190 -21.80 -19.76 5.84
C ILE A 190 -22.98 -20.66 5.48
N HIS A 191 -23.04 -21.14 4.24
CA HIS A 191 -24.13 -21.97 3.75
C HIS A 191 -23.90 -23.46 3.99
N LYS A 192 -22.89 -23.88 4.75
CA LYS A 192 -22.60 -25.30 4.97
C LYS A 192 -22.50 -26.09 3.66
N GLY A 193 -21.73 -25.59 2.69
CA GLY A 193 -21.64 -26.14 1.33
C GLY A 193 -21.21 -27.63 1.26
N TRP A 194 -20.72 -28.19 2.36
CA TRP A 194 -20.51 -29.63 2.52
C TRP A 194 -21.83 -30.44 2.48
N GLN A 195 -22.97 -29.84 2.81
CA GLN A 195 -24.30 -30.46 2.75
C GLN A 195 -24.90 -30.29 1.35
N ARG A 196 -25.37 -31.40 0.74
CA ARG A 196 -25.91 -31.40 -0.64
C ARG A 196 -27.05 -30.40 -0.83
N GLU A 197 -27.94 -30.30 0.15
CA GLU A 197 -29.11 -29.40 0.13
C GLU A 197 -28.72 -27.92 0.07
N SER A 198 -27.59 -27.55 0.68
CA SER A 198 -27.16 -26.15 0.82
C SER A 198 -26.18 -25.69 -0.27
N ARG A 199 -25.66 -26.62 -1.09
CA ARG A 199 -24.72 -26.32 -2.20
C ARG A 199 -25.28 -25.29 -3.18
N ARG A 200 -26.57 -25.39 -3.50
CA ARG A 200 -27.23 -24.46 -4.42
C ARG A 200 -27.16 -23.03 -3.89
N GLN A 201 -27.42 -22.84 -2.59
CA GLN A 201 -27.37 -21.51 -1.98
C GLN A 201 -25.94 -20.96 -1.97
N TRP A 202 -24.95 -21.77 -1.60
CA TRP A 202 -23.53 -21.40 -1.65
C TRP A 202 -23.11 -20.93 -3.06
N ILE A 203 -23.47 -21.69 -4.10
CA ILE A 203 -23.13 -21.37 -5.49
C ILE A 203 -23.81 -20.07 -5.92
N GLN A 204 -25.13 -19.94 -5.69
CA GLN A 204 -25.87 -18.72 -6.03
C GLN A 204 -25.27 -17.48 -5.35
N TYR A 205 -24.98 -17.60 -4.06
CA TYR A 205 -24.37 -16.57 -3.26
C TYR A 205 -23.01 -16.11 -3.84
N SER A 206 -22.12 -17.07 -4.07
CA SER A 206 -20.75 -16.80 -4.55
C SER A 206 -20.81 -16.20 -5.95
N LEU A 207 -21.62 -16.79 -6.84
CA LEU A 207 -21.81 -16.29 -8.20
C LEU A 207 -22.37 -14.87 -8.22
N VAL A 208 -23.42 -14.55 -7.47
CA VAL A 208 -24.00 -13.19 -7.48
C VAL A 208 -22.97 -12.15 -7.01
N SER A 209 -22.26 -12.43 -5.92
CA SER A 209 -21.26 -11.49 -5.39
C SER A 209 -20.07 -11.31 -6.34
N ILE A 210 -19.52 -12.42 -6.86
CA ILE A 210 -18.38 -12.40 -7.79
C ILE A 210 -18.77 -11.79 -9.13
N SER A 211 -19.89 -12.16 -9.71
CA SER A 211 -20.37 -11.59 -10.98
C SER A 211 -20.67 -10.10 -10.83
N THR A 212 -21.25 -9.66 -9.71
CA THR A 212 -21.45 -8.22 -9.45
C THR A 212 -20.11 -7.48 -9.40
N MET A 213 -19.12 -8.02 -8.68
CA MET A 213 -17.78 -7.43 -8.63
C MET A 213 -17.18 -7.32 -10.04
N ILE A 214 -17.22 -8.40 -10.83
CA ILE A 214 -16.66 -8.43 -12.18
C ILE A 214 -17.37 -7.40 -13.06
N LEU A 215 -18.71 -7.41 -13.10
CA LEU A 215 -19.50 -6.50 -13.94
C LEU A 215 -19.20 -5.02 -13.65
N LEU A 216 -19.08 -4.66 -12.37
CA LEU A 216 -18.74 -3.29 -11.98
C LEU A 216 -17.27 -2.94 -12.26
N SER A 217 -16.38 -3.93 -12.31
CA SER A 217 -14.96 -3.75 -12.63
C SER A 217 -14.70 -3.67 -14.14
N LEU A 218 -15.61 -4.19 -14.98
CA LEU A 218 -15.44 -4.26 -16.44
C LEU A 218 -15.12 -2.92 -17.10
N PRO A 219 -15.75 -1.78 -16.77
CA PRO A 219 -15.40 -0.51 -17.39
C PRO A 219 -13.94 -0.12 -17.18
N TRP A 220 -13.40 -0.33 -15.97
CA TRP A 220 -11.99 -0.06 -15.69
C TRP A 220 -11.07 -1.05 -16.40
N ILE A 221 -11.42 -2.34 -16.38
CA ILE A 221 -10.67 -3.39 -17.10
C ILE A 221 -10.62 -3.09 -18.61
N TYR A 222 -11.71 -2.57 -19.17
CA TYR A 222 -11.77 -2.15 -20.57
C TYR A 222 -10.83 -0.96 -20.84
N LEU A 223 -10.81 0.07 -19.97
CA LEU A 223 -9.87 1.18 -20.11
C LEU A 223 -8.41 0.73 -20.03
N LEU A 224 -8.09 -0.27 -19.20
CA LEU A 224 -6.77 -0.89 -19.19
C LEU A 224 -6.48 -1.64 -20.50
N HIS A 225 -7.46 -2.38 -21.02
CA HIS A 225 -7.32 -3.06 -22.30
C HIS A 225 -7.06 -2.08 -23.45
N ASP A 226 -7.80 -0.97 -23.50
CA ASP A 226 -7.63 0.09 -24.49
C ASP A 226 -6.22 0.70 -24.43
N LYS A 227 -5.73 1.03 -23.22
CA LYS A 227 -4.40 1.63 -23.03
C LYS A 227 -3.25 0.67 -23.36
N TYR A 228 -3.34 -0.59 -22.93
CA TYR A 228 -2.20 -1.52 -22.95
C TYR A 228 -2.33 -2.63 -24.01
N GLY A 229 -3.46 -2.70 -24.73
CA GLY A 229 -3.72 -3.72 -25.76
C GLY A 229 -3.99 -5.13 -25.23
N ILE A 230 -4.04 -5.34 -23.91
CA ILE A 230 -4.19 -6.66 -23.28
C ILE A 230 -5.28 -6.66 -22.20
N TRP A 231 -6.08 -7.73 -22.15
CA TRP A 231 -7.07 -7.91 -21.09
C TRP A 231 -6.38 -8.27 -19.78
N MET A 232 -6.53 -7.42 -18.77
CA MET A 232 -5.91 -7.60 -17.47
C MET A 232 -6.65 -6.82 -16.39
N THR A 233 -6.44 -7.22 -15.13
CA THR A 233 -6.93 -6.48 -13.96
C THR A 233 -5.90 -5.48 -13.44
N SER A 234 -4.60 -5.73 -13.68
CA SER A 234 -3.48 -4.86 -13.28
C SER A 234 -2.16 -5.37 -13.87
N THR A 235 -1.18 -4.48 -14.03
CA THR A 235 0.22 -4.82 -14.34
C THR A 235 1.05 -5.08 -13.08
N ALA A 236 0.61 -4.61 -11.90
CA ALA A 236 1.38 -4.67 -10.65
C ALA A 236 1.68 -6.10 -10.21
N GLY A 237 0.71 -7.01 -10.28
CA GLY A 237 0.92 -8.42 -9.93
C GLY A 237 1.96 -9.09 -10.84
N ARG A 238 1.81 -8.92 -12.15
CA ARG A 238 2.75 -9.47 -13.16
C ARG A 238 4.17 -8.95 -12.95
N LEU A 239 4.32 -7.63 -12.77
CA LEU A 239 5.62 -6.99 -12.59
C LEU A 239 6.26 -7.39 -11.25
N ASN A 240 5.53 -7.29 -10.14
CA ASN A 240 6.08 -7.64 -8.83
C ASN A 240 6.43 -9.13 -8.69
N THR A 241 5.62 -10.05 -9.24
CA THR A 241 5.99 -11.46 -9.26
C THR A 241 7.27 -11.68 -10.05
N SER A 242 7.39 -11.06 -11.23
CA SER A 242 8.56 -11.23 -12.09
C SER A 242 9.83 -10.64 -11.47
N TRP A 243 9.78 -9.36 -11.06
CA TRP A 243 10.92 -8.67 -10.46
C TRP A 243 11.37 -9.33 -9.17
N TYR A 244 10.44 -9.83 -8.36
CA TYR A 244 10.79 -10.53 -7.13
C TYR A 244 11.41 -11.90 -7.38
N LEU A 245 10.88 -12.62 -8.38
CA LEU A 245 11.38 -13.92 -8.79
C LEU A 245 12.83 -13.81 -9.26
N VAL A 246 13.12 -12.94 -10.23
CA VAL A 246 14.47 -12.83 -10.81
C VAL A 246 15.40 -11.87 -10.04
N GLY A 247 14.86 -10.99 -9.19
CA GLY A 247 15.60 -10.04 -8.36
C GLY A 247 15.83 -8.66 -8.97
N HIS A 248 15.46 -8.44 -10.24
CA HIS A 248 15.56 -7.14 -10.91
C HIS A 248 14.51 -7.02 -12.03
N PRO A 249 14.18 -5.80 -12.50
CA PRO A 249 13.40 -5.62 -13.71
C PRO A 249 14.19 -5.99 -14.96
N TYR A 250 13.49 -6.44 -15.99
CA TYR A 250 14.00 -6.41 -17.36
C TYR A 250 13.44 -5.17 -18.03
N PHE A 251 14.30 -4.34 -18.62
CA PHE A 251 13.87 -3.18 -19.39
C PHE A 251 13.75 -3.52 -20.88
N LYS A 252 13.01 -2.70 -21.64
CA LYS A 252 12.92 -2.85 -23.09
C LYS A 252 14.30 -2.64 -23.73
N GLU A 253 14.60 -3.41 -24.77
CA GLU A 253 15.91 -3.39 -25.47
C GLU A 253 16.27 -1.99 -26.03
N SER A 254 15.28 -1.15 -26.31
CA SER A 254 15.51 0.22 -26.76
C SER A 254 16.04 1.16 -25.68
N ILE A 255 15.96 0.78 -24.40
CA ILE A 255 16.41 1.57 -23.26
C ILE A 255 17.82 1.09 -22.87
N GLY A 256 18.79 2.01 -22.88
CA GLY A 256 20.14 1.74 -22.41
C GLY A 256 20.26 1.83 -20.89
N HIS A 257 21.04 2.80 -20.42
CA HIS A 257 21.36 3.08 -19.03
C HIS A 257 20.38 4.04 -18.35
N LEU A 258 19.72 4.93 -19.10
CA LEU A 258 18.78 5.92 -18.59
C LEU A 258 17.34 5.52 -18.88
N LEU A 259 16.58 5.32 -17.80
CA LEU A 259 15.14 5.11 -17.84
C LEU A 259 14.43 6.44 -18.06
N PRO A 260 13.78 6.65 -19.22
CA PRO A 260 13.06 7.89 -19.48
C PRO A 260 11.79 7.99 -18.62
N PRO A 261 11.35 9.21 -18.28
CA PRO A 261 10.02 9.43 -17.73
C PRO A 261 8.95 8.95 -18.71
N VAL A 262 7.81 8.47 -18.20
CA VAL A 262 6.74 7.89 -19.05
C VAL A 262 6.20 8.91 -20.05
N TYR A 263 6.01 10.13 -19.58
CA TYR A 263 5.64 11.28 -20.39
C TYR A 263 6.64 12.41 -20.15
N ALA A 264 6.75 13.35 -21.09
CA ALA A 264 7.69 14.47 -20.98
C ALA A 264 7.50 15.32 -19.71
N ASN A 265 6.31 15.31 -19.11
CA ASN A 265 5.99 16.00 -17.86
C ASN A 265 5.89 15.08 -16.63
N SER A 266 6.17 13.78 -16.77
CA SER A 266 6.23 12.86 -15.63
C SER A 266 7.48 13.15 -14.80
N PRO A 267 7.41 13.08 -13.46
CA PRO A 267 8.60 13.23 -12.63
C PRO A 267 9.67 12.15 -12.94
N TYR A 268 9.27 10.93 -13.29
CA TYR A 268 10.15 9.80 -13.64
C TYR A 268 9.36 8.59 -14.15
N TYR A 269 10.04 7.50 -14.51
CA TYR A 269 9.46 6.32 -15.16
C TYR A 269 8.42 5.53 -14.33
N TRP A 270 8.46 5.65 -13.00
CA TRP A 270 7.60 4.86 -12.07
C TRP A 270 6.14 5.31 -12.07
N GLU A 271 5.81 6.40 -12.74
CA GLU A 271 4.40 6.76 -12.97
C GLU A 271 3.66 5.62 -13.67
N ASP A 272 4.32 4.88 -14.56
CA ASP A 272 3.80 3.68 -15.23
C ASP A 272 4.98 2.77 -15.61
N PRO A 273 5.50 1.96 -14.66
CA PRO A 273 6.73 1.20 -14.88
C PRO A 273 6.57 0.12 -15.96
N TYR A 274 5.33 -0.25 -16.30
CA TYR A 274 5.07 -1.19 -17.39
C TYR A 274 5.55 -0.65 -18.74
N MET A 275 5.57 0.67 -18.93
CA MET A 275 6.01 1.28 -20.19
C MET A 275 7.52 1.13 -20.42
N ALA A 276 8.32 1.04 -19.34
CA ALA A 276 9.76 0.79 -19.43
C ALA A 276 10.11 -0.70 -19.35
N ASN A 277 9.23 -1.54 -18.80
CA ASN A 277 9.50 -2.95 -18.59
C ASN A 277 9.47 -3.76 -19.91
N GLY A 278 10.43 -4.68 -20.04
CA GLY A 278 10.49 -5.70 -21.07
C GLY A 278 9.76 -6.97 -20.67
N VAL A 279 10.40 -8.12 -20.84
CA VAL A 279 9.83 -9.43 -20.53
C VAL A 279 9.52 -9.61 -19.05
N THR A 280 8.49 -10.40 -18.74
CA THR A 280 8.10 -10.74 -17.36
C THR A 280 8.13 -12.24 -17.14
N PRO A 281 9.30 -12.83 -16.80
CA PRO A 281 9.39 -14.27 -16.53
C PRO A 281 8.47 -14.72 -15.40
N HIS A 282 7.96 -15.94 -15.55
CA HIS A 282 7.13 -16.68 -14.61
C HIS A 282 7.87 -17.93 -14.12
N PHE A 283 7.48 -18.43 -12.94
CA PHE A 283 8.14 -19.59 -12.33
C PHE A 283 8.03 -20.87 -13.16
N TRP A 284 7.03 -20.99 -14.03
CA TRP A 284 6.84 -22.12 -14.94
C TRP A 284 7.61 -22.01 -16.26
N ASN A 285 8.37 -20.93 -16.47
CA ASN A 285 9.19 -20.80 -17.69
C ASN A 285 10.42 -21.71 -17.68
N SER A 286 10.93 -22.12 -16.50
CA SER A 286 12.03 -23.08 -16.40
C SER A 286 12.08 -23.78 -15.04
N PRO A 287 12.68 -24.98 -14.94
CA PRO A 287 12.90 -25.66 -13.65
C PRO A 287 13.69 -24.80 -12.65
N GLN A 288 14.65 -24.00 -13.12
CA GLN A 288 15.45 -23.11 -12.28
C GLN A 288 14.56 -22.02 -11.64
N LEU A 289 13.67 -21.40 -12.43
CA LEU A 289 12.73 -20.39 -11.92
C LEU A 289 11.69 -21.00 -10.97
N PHE A 290 11.27 -22.26 -11.21
CA PHE A 290 10.40 -22.98 -10.27
C PHE A 290 11.09 -23.17 -8.90
N ILE A 291 12.33 -23.66 -8.89
CA ILE A 291 13.11 -23.82 -7.65
C ILE A 291 13.28 -22.47 -6.95
N LEU A 292 13.59 -21.42 -7.71
CA LEU A 292 13.72 -20.07 -7.17
C LEU A 292 12.42 -19.58 -6.52
N GLN A 293 11.26 -19.85 -7.13
CA GLN A 293 9.95 -19.54 -6.54
C GLN A 293 9.72 -20.28 -5.21
N VAL A 294 10.14 -21.54 -5.09
CA VAL A 294 10.06 -22.30 -3.83
C VAL A 294 10.93 -21.66 -2.74
N VAL A 295 12.17 -21.29 -3.08
CA VAL A 295 13.08 -20.59 -2.15
C VAL A 295 12.50 -19.24 -1.72
N LYS A 296 11.98 -18.46 -2.67
CA LYS A 296 11.33 -17.17 -2.40
C LYS A 296 10.08 -17.33 -1.53
N ALA A 297 9.29 -18.39 -1.72
CA ALA A 297 8.16 -18.69 -0.86
C ALA A 297 8.59 -18.98 0.59
N GLY A 298 9.66 -19.76 0.78
CA GLY A 298 10.25 -19.99 2.11
C GLY A 298 10.74 -18.69 2.77
N TYR A 299 11.43 -17.84 2.00
CA TYR A 299 11.87 -16.52 2.48
C TYR A 299 10.69 -15.57 2.79
N ASN A 300 9.63 -15.60 1.98
CA ASN A 300 8.41 -14.84 2.25
C ASN A 300 7.68 -15.30 3.50
N PHE A 301 7.78 -16.59 3.87
CA PHE A 301 7.26 -17.05 5.14
C PHE A 301 8.02 -16.43 6.34
N LEU A 302 9.33 -16.25 6.22
CA LEU A 302 10.11 -15.51 7.23
C LEU A 302 9.70 -14.03 7.27
N LYS A 303 9.53 -13.39 6.10
CA LYS A 303 9.00 -12.03 6.01
C LYS A 303 7.61 -11.91 6.63
N PHE A 304 6.73 -12.90 6.43
CA PHE A 304 5.42 -12.98 7.09
C PHE A 304 5.53 -12.90 8.61
N ILE A 305 6.50 -13.62 9.22
CA ILE A 305 6.72 -13.58 10.67
C ILE A 305 7.22 -12.20 11.11
N ILE A 306 8.21 -11.64 10.40
CA ILE A 306 8.78 -10.31 10.72
C ILE A 306 7.70 -9.24 10.59
N SER A 307 7.05 -9.16 9.44
CA SER A 307 5.95 -8.22 9.17
C SER A 307 4.76 -8.39 10.13
N GLY A 308 4.47 -9.63 10.55
CA GLY A 308 3.48 -9.88 11.59
C GLY A 308 3.89 -9.27 12.93
N SER A 309 5.17 -9.37 13.30
CA SER A 309 5.70 -8.77 14.53
C SER A 309 5.68 -7.22 14.50
N GLU A 310 5.77 -6.62 13.31
CA GLU A 310 5.58 -5.18 13.10
C GLU A 310 4.13 -4.74 13.33
N ILE A 311 3.15 -5.63 13.13
CA ILE A 311 1.76 -5.39 13.53
C ILE A 311 1.61 -5.52 15.05
N SER A 312 2.11 -6.61 15.62
CA SER A 312 2.07 -6.87 17.06
C SER A 312 3.01 -8.02 17.42
N ALA A 313 3.67 -7.92 18.57
CA ALA A 313 4.45 -9.02 19.15
C ALA A 313 3.62 -10.31 19.37
N PHE A 314 2.28 -10.20 19.46
CA PHE A 314 1.36 -11.33 19.63
C PHE A 314 0.75 -11.82 18.30
N TYR A 315 1.11 -11.21 17.17
CA TYR A 315 0.47 -11.50 15.89
C TYR A 315 0.54 -12.98 15.51
N LEU A 316 1.72 -13.59 15.53
CA LEU A 316 1.89 -15.00 15.19
C LEU A 316 1.07 -15.91 16.10
N LEU A 317 1.00 -15.61 17.40
CA LEU A 317 0.15 -16.35 18.34
C LEU A 317 -1.33 -16.25 17.96
N THR A 318 -1.82 -15.05 17.67
CA THR A 318 -3.23 -14.87 17.25
C THR A 318 -3.53 -15.53 15.90
N TRP A 319 -2.57 -15.54 14.97
CA TRP A 319 -2.70 -16.22 13.70
C TRP A 319 -2.74 -17.74 13.87
N LEU A 320 -1.87 -18.32 14.70
CA LEU A 320 -1.90 -19.74 15.05
C LEU A 320 -3.22 -20.12 15.73
N LEU A 321 -3.73 -19.27 16.63
CA LEU A 321 -5.06 -19.46 17.23
C LEU A 321 -6.15 -19.52 16.15
N ALA A 322 -6.12 -18.61 15.17
CA ALA A 322 -7.06 -18.63 14.04
C ALA A 322 -6.96 -19.93 13.22
N VAL A 323 -5.75 -20.45 12.97
CA VAL A 323 -5.54 -21.76 12.33
C VAL A 323 -6.16 -22.88 13.19
N THR A 324 -5.92 -22.89 14.50
CA THR A 324 -6.52 -23.93 15.38
C THR A 324 -8.05 -23.87 15.40
N MET A 325 -8.65 -22.67 15.27
CA MET A 325 -10.10 -22.50 15.17
C MET A 325 -10.66 -23.10 13.87
N MET A 326 -9.88 -23.08 12.78
CA MET A 326 -10.24 -23.71 11.52
C MET A 326 -10.16 -25.24 11.62
N LEU A 327 -9.09 -25.76 12.21
CA LEU A 327 -8.79 -27.19 12.24
C LEU A 327 -9.54 -27.96 13.35
N SER A 328 -9.80 -27.35 14.51
CA SER A 328 -10.38 -28.02 15.68
C SER A 328 -11.86 -27.68 15.88
N LYS A 329 -12.73 -28.70 15.79
CA LYS A 329 -14.16 -28.56 16.14
C LYS A 329 -14.37 -28.15 17.60
N LYS A 330 -13.54 -28.66 18.53
CA LYS A 330 -13.59 -28.31 19.96
C LYS A 330 -13.32 -26.82 20.16
N THR A 331 -12.26 -26.31 19.54
CA THR A 331 -11.91 -24.87 19.60
C THR A 331 -13.00 -24.03 18.94
N ARG A 332 -13.57 -24.47 17.81
CA ARG A 332 -14.67 -23.78 17.14
C ARG A 332 -15.91 -23.66 18.01
N HIS A 333 -16.35 -24.74 18.66
CA HIS A 333 -17.50 -24.73 19.56
C HIS A 333 -17.29 -23.76 20.74
N LEU A 334 -16.06 -23.72 21.27
CA LEU A 334 -15.72 -22.80 22.36
C LEU A 334 -15.87 -21.32 21.94
N TRP A 335 -15.68 -20.97 20.66
CA TRP A 335 -15.60 -19.59 20.17
C TRP A 335 -16.81 -19.15 19.31
N GLY A 336 -17.69 -20.10 18.96
CA GLY A 336 -18.91 -19.88 18.19
C GLY A 336 -18.69 -19.94 16.68
N ASP A 337 -19.74 -20.29 15.93
CA ASP A 337 -19.61 -20.61 14.50
C ASP A 337 -19.06 -19.46 13.63
N LYS A 338 -19.33 -18.21 14.02
CA LYS A 338 -18.83 -17.01 13.30
C LYS A 338 -17.33 -16.81 13.45
N SER A 339 -16.70 -17.43 14.44
CA SER A 339 -15.27 -17.36 14.65
C SER A 339 -14.50 -18.12 13.55
N LEU A 340 -15.13 -19.13 12.94
CA LEU A 340 -14.55 -19.84 11.78
C LEU A 340 -14.40 -18.91 10.58
N LEU A 341 -15.40 -18.06 10.32
CA LEU A 341 -15.38 -17.12 9.21
C LEU A 341 -14.29 -16.06 9.39
N LEU A 342 -14.16 -15.53 10.62
CA LEU A 342 -13.08 -14.62 10.99
C LEU A 342 -11.71 -15.29 10.82
N GLY A 343 -11.54 -16.50 11.36
CA GLY A 343 -10.29 -17.26 11.27
C GLY A 343 -9.90 -17.57 9.83
N PHE A 344 -10.85 -18.02 9.00
CA PHE A 344 -10.62 -18.24 7.58
C PHE A 344 -10.16 -16.96 6.87
N SER A 345 -10.80 -15.83 7.14
CA SER A 345 -10.43 -14.54 6.55
C SER A 345 -9.03 -14.09 6.97
N PHE A 346 -8.68 -14.29 8.25
CA PHE A 346 -7.39 -13.94 8.81
C PHE A 346 -6.26 -14.80 8.26
N VAL A 347 -6.51 -16.11 8.08
CA VAL A 347 -5.53 -17.04 7.53
C VAL A 347 -5.38 -16.88 6.02
N LEU A 348 -6.48 -16.72 5.28
CA LEU A 348 -6.46 -16.68 3.82
C LEU A 348 -5.68 -15.48 3.26
N PHE A 349 -5.89 -14.29 3.83
CA PHE A 349 -5.35 -13.03 3.29
C PHE A 349 -3.82 -13.02 3.10
N PRO A 350 -2.98 -13.38 4.09
CA PRO A 350 -1.52 -13.37 3.90
C PRO A 350 -1.01 -14.43 2.89
N LEU A 351 -1.77 -15.49 2.60
CA LEU A 351 -1.27 -16.60 1.78
C LEU A 351 -0.95 -16.19 0.34
N GLY A 352 -1.69 -15.23 -0.23
CA GLY A 352 -1.42 -14.78 -1.59
C GLY A 352 -0.07 -14.06 -1.72
N PHE A 353 0.43 -13.42 -0.66
CA PHE A 353 1.72 -12.73 -0.68
C PHE A 353 2.90 -13.67 -0.50
N ILE A 354 2.69 -14.90 -0.01
CA ILE A 354 3.76 -15.91 0.13
C ILE A 354 4.38 -16.22 -1.25
N ILE A 355 3.61 -16.15 -2.32
CA ILE A 355 4.07 -16.44 -3.70
C ILE A 355 4.50 -15.20 -4.49
N ILE A 356 4.42 -13.99 -3.92
CA ILE A 356 4.79 -12.72 -4.59
C ILE A 356 5.88 -12.03 -3.74
N ASN A 357 5.78 -10.72 -3.51
CA ASN A 357 6.60 -9.96 -2.58
C ASN A 357 5.80 -9.74 -1.29
N TYR A 358 6.48 -9.76 -0.15
CA TYR A 358 5.87 -9.67 1.16
C TYR A 358 6.43 -8.46 1.93
N GLU A 359 5.55 -7.55 2.34
CA GLU A 359 5.83 -6.35 3.14
C GLU A 359 4.76 -6.20 4.23
N ALA A 360 5.09 -5.51 5.33
CA ALA A 360 4.16 -5.39 6.46
C ALA A 360 2.88 -4.63 6.14
N ARG A 361 2.94 -3.59 5.29
CA ARG A 361 1.76 -2.86 4.83
C ARG A 361 0.73 -3.76 4.12
N TYR A 362 1.20 -4.81 3.44
CA TYR A 362 0.33 -5.74 2.70
C TYR A 362 -0.57 -6.58 3.57
N ILE A 363 -0.36 -6.62 4.89
CA ILE A 363 -1.22 -7.38 5.81
C ILE A 363 -2.00 -6.52 6.80
N TRP A 364 -2.09 -5.20 6.61
CA TRP A 364 -2.86 -4.36 7.53
C TRP A 364 -4.35 -4.72 7.63
N TYR A 365 -4.94 -5.37 6.62
CA TYR A 365 -6.30 -5.94 6.73
C TYR A 365 -6.45 -6.88 7.93
N THR A 366 -5.38 -7.59 8.31
CA THR A 366 -5.40 -8.55 9.42
C THR A 366 -5.23 -7.90 10.80
N LEU A 367 -4.91 -6.61 10.87
CA LEU A 367 -4.76 -5.86 12.13
C LEU A 367 -5.97 -6.04 13.07
N PRO A 368 -7.21 -5.67 12.69
CA PRO A 368 -8.35 -5.81 13.60
C PRO A 368 -8.77 -7.27 13.78
N LEU A 369 -8.44 -8.16 12.85
CA LEU A 369 -8.71 -9.60 12.96
C LEU A 369 -7.83 -10.21 14.07
N SER A 370 -6.54 -9.86 14.09
CA SER A 370 -5.61 -10.24 15.16
C SER A 370 -6.06 -9.69 16.51
N MET A 371 -6.53 -8.43 16.55
CA MET A 371 -7.06 -7.80 17.76
C MET A 371 -8.29 -8.55 18.29
N VAL A 372 -9.24 -8.91 17.42
CA VAL A 372 -10.43 -9.69 17.83
C VAL A 372 -10.03 -11.06 18.37
N VAL A 373 -9.18 -11.81 17.66
CA VAL A 373 -8.78 -13.16 18.07
C VAL A 373 -8.01 -13.13 19.39
N GLY A 374 -7.05 -12.22 19.52
CA GLY A 374 -6.28 -12.05 20.76
C GLY A 374 -7.15 -11.58 21.92
N ALA A 375 -8.07 -10.63 21.69
CA ALA A 375 -8.97 -10.16 22.73
C ALA A 375 -9.94 -11.24 23.22
N LEU A 376 -10.45 -12.08 22.31
CA LEU A 376 -11.28 -13.24 22.66
C LEU A 376 -10.51 -14.29 23.48
N ALA A 377 -9.26 -14.59 23.10
CA ALA A 377 -8.40 -15.49 23.88
C ALA A 377 -8.17 -14.93 25.28
N LEU A 378 -7.71 -13.68 25.37
CA LEU A 378 -7.36 -13.06 26.63
C LEU A 378 -8.58 -12.91 27.54
N GLN A 379 -9.74 -12.50 27.01
CA GLN A 379 -10.97 -12.40 27.78
C GLN A 379 -11.38 -13.75 28.40
N LYS A 380 -11.20 -14.87 27.69
CA LYS A 380 -11.47 -16.21 28.24
C LYS A 380 -10.45 -16.66 29.28
N MET A 381 -9.17 -16.37 29.06
CA MET A 381 -8.12 -16.65 30.04
C MET A 381 -8.38 -15.87 31.34
N LEU A 382 -8.75 -14.60 31.23
CA LEU A 382 -9.03 -13.74 32.39
C LEU A 382 -10.26 -14.15 33.20
N LEU A 383 -11.24 -14.83 32.59
CA LEU A 383 -12.35 -15.45 33.35
C LEU A 383 -11.87 -16.49 34.36
N HIS A 384 -10.71 -17.12 34.12
CA HIS A 384 -10.14 -18.11 35.03
C HIS A 384 -9.21 -17.48 36.09
N ILE A 385 -8.76 -16.23 35.87
CA ILE A 385 -7.82 -15.49 36.73
C ILE A 385 -8.58 -14.40 37.55
N ASP A 386 -9.91 -14.48 37.62
CA ASP A 386 -10.87 -13.45 38.06
C ASP A 386 -10.62 -12.84 39.46
N ARG A 387 -9.73 -13.43 40.27
CA ARG A 387 -9.31 -12.90 41.58
C ARG A 387 -8.30 -11.74 41.50
N GLN A 388 -7.67 -11.45 40.35
CA GLN A 388 -6.61 -10.43 40.24
C GLN A 388 -6.86 -9.42 39.11
N LYS A 389 -7.78 -8.48 39.32
CA LYS A 389 -8.15 -7.41 38.37
C LYS A 389 -6.94 -6.63 37.81
N ILE A 390 -5.89 -6.44 38.62
CA ILE A 390 -4.67 -5.73 38.23
C ILE A 390 -3.93 -6.47 37.11
N ILE A 391 -3.71 -7.78 37.26
CA ILE A 391 -3.03 -8.59 36.25
C ILE A 391 -3.81 -8.58 34.93
N GLY A 392 -5.15 -8.68 35.01
CA GLY A 392 -5.98 -8.61 33.81
C GLY A 392 -5.86 -7.29 33.06
N ASN A 393 -5.84 -6.17 33.78
CA ASN A 393 -5.64 -4.85 33.17
C ASN A 393 -4.25 -4.69 32.57
N ILE A 394 -3.20 -5.17 33.25
CA ILE A 394 -1.82 -5.17 32.73
C ILE A 394 -1.73 -5.99 31.43
N ALA A 395 -2.31 -7.20 31.42
CA ALA A 395 -2.28 -8.05 30.24
C ALA A 395 -2.99 -7.40 29.03
N ILE A 396 -4.12 -6.73 29.27
CA ILE A 396 -4.84 -5.99 28.23
C ILE A 396 -4.03 -4.78 27.75
N ALA A 397 -3.41 -4.04 28.67
CA ALA A 397 -2.56 -2.90 28.33
C ALA A 397 -1.35 -3.35 27.50
N LEU A 398 -0.66 -4.43 27.90
CA LEU A 398 0.45 -5.01 27.16
C LEU A 398 0.03 -5.48 25.76
N PHE A 399 -1.11 -6.16 25.66
CA PHE A 399 -1.64 -6.61 24.37
C PHE A 399 -1.98 -5.42 23.46
N ALA A 400 -2.70 -4.41 23.96
CA ALA A 400 -3.02 -3.22 23.18
C ALA A 400 -1.77 -2.42 22.80
N PHE A 401 -0.84 -2.23 23.75
CA PHE A 401 0.41 -1.51 23.52
C PHE A 401 1.31 -2.19 22.48
N SER A 402 1.25 -3.52 22.35
CA SER A 402 2.01 -4.23 21.33
C SER A 402 1.72 -3.77 19.89
N TYR A 403 0.53 -3.22 19.63
CA TYR A 403 0.14 -2.66 18.33
C TYR A 403 0.65 -1.24 18.10
N VAL A 404 1.25 -0.61 19.11
CA VAL A 404 1.67 0.80 19.07
C VAL A 404 3.19 0.92 18.91
N VAL A 405 3.95 -0.07 19.39
CA VAL A 405 5.42 -0.04 19.45
C VAL A 405 6.05 0.25 18.09
N HIS A 406 5.74 -0.55 17.06
CA HIS A 406 6.36 -0.39 15.74
C HIS A 406 5.91 0.89 15.03
N PRO A 407 4.60 1.24 14.96
CA PRO A 407 4.17 2.53 14.41
C PRO A 407 4.90 3.75 14.99
N LEU A 408 5.10 3.79 16.31
CA LEU A 408 5.82 4.90 16.94
C LEU A 408 7.33 4.88 16.63
N TRP A 409 7.93 3.71 16.52
CA TRP A 409 9.33 3.56 16.17
C TRP A 409 9.60 4.04 14.74
N ASP A 410 8.85 3.50 13.78
CA ASP A 410 9.08 3.78 12.36
C ASP A 410 8.64 5.19 11.96
N MET A 411 7.70 5.81 12.68
CA MET A 411 7.31 7.20 12.44
C MET A 411 8.48 8.20 12.50
N ARG A 412 9.56 7.88 13.24
CA ARG A 412 10.77 8.69 13.27
C ARG A 412 11.43 8.83 11.89
N SER A 413 11.32 7.82 11.04
CA SER A 413 11.93 7.82 9.70
C SER A 413 11.19 8.75 8.71
N MET A 414 9.95 9.14 9.02
CA MET A 414 9.13 10.04 8.18
C MET A 414 9.28 11.52 8.55
N VAL A 415 9.70 11.82 9.78
CA VAL A 415 9.74 13.19 10.30
C VAL A 415 10.78 14.02 9.54
N ASN A 416 10.33 15.08 8.87
CA ASN A 416 11.12 15.98 8.01
C ASN A 416 11.86 15.30 6.85
N GLU A 417 11.61 14.03 6.60
CA GLU A 417 12.15 13.31 5.45
C GLU A 417 11.61 13.96 4.17
N GLY A 418 12.48 14.29 3.22
CA GLY A 418 12.12 15.05 2.01
C GLY A 418 12.21 16.58 2.13
N ARG A 419 12.45 17.14 3.33
CA ARG A 419 12.52 18.60 3.55
C ARG A 419 13.67 19.25 2.77
N ASN A 420 14.82 18.59 2.70
CA ASN A 420 15.99 19.10 1.98
C ASN A 420 15.73 19.14 0.48
N GLU A 421 15.12 18.11 -0.07
CA GLU A 421 14.74 18.03 -1.49
C GLU A 421 13.68 19.09 -1.83
N TYR A 422 12.72 19.34 -0.93
CA TYR A 422 11.78 20.44 -1.10
C TYR A 422 12.49 21.80 -1.09
N GLY A 423 13.40 22.05 -0.14
CA GLY A 423 14.18 23.30 -0.10
C GLY A 423 14.98 23.52 -1.37
N LEU A 424 15.72 22.50 -1.81
CA LEU A 424 16.47 22.50 -3.06
C LEU A 424 15.58 22.75 -4.27
N SER A 425 14.37 22.18 -4.30
CA SER A 425 13.42 22.46 -5.38
C SER A 425 13.01 23.93 -5.47
N GLN A 426 12.97 24.67 -4.36
CA GLN A 426 12.68 26.11 -4.37
C GLN A 426 13.86 26.87 -4.96
N VAL A 427 15.08 26.53 -4.54
CA VAL A 427 16.33 27.12 -5.09
C VAL A 427 16.41 26.91 -6.61
N LEU A 428 16.09 25.71 -7.12
CA LEU A 428 16.05 25.45 -8.56
C LEU A 428 15.04 26.36 -9.29
N LYS A 429 13.84 26.54 -8.70
CA LYS A 429 12.79 27.38 -9.28
C LYS A 429 13.18 28.86 -9.28
N GLU A 430 13.77 29.35 -8.20
CA GLU A 430 14.23 30.74 -8.06
C GLU A 430 15.34 31.07 -9.06
N ASN A 431 16.24 30.12 -9.33
CA ASN A 431 17.31 30.26 -10.32
C ASN A 431 16.89 29.93 -11.77
N ASN A 432 15.59 29.73 -12.04
CA ASN A 432 15.07 29.33 -13.35
C ASN A 432 15.71 28.06 -13.95
N ILE A 433 16.15 27.14 -13.10
CA ILE A 433 16.69 25.85 -13.52
C ILE A 433 15.50 24.91 -13.79
N GLN A 434 15.10 24.87 -15.07
CA GLN A 434 13.98 24.05 -15.54
C GLN A 434 14.41 23.16 -16.71
N GLY A 435 14.00 21.89 -16.66
CA GLY A 435 14.27 20.90 -17.70
C GLY A 435 14.51 19.51 -17.12
N SER A 436 14.76 18.54 -17.99
CA SER A 436 15.10 17.19 -17.59
C SER A 436 16.49 17.09 -16.99
N PHE A 437 16.69 16.13 -16.09
CA PHE A 437 17.99 15.84 -15.52
C PHE A 437 18.25 14.34 -15.38
N ALA A 438 19.53 13.97 -15.36
CA ALA A 438 20.04 12.69 -14.90
C ALA A 438 20.93 12.90 -13.66
N SER A 439 21.31 11.84 -12.95
CA SER A 439 22.15 11.96 -11.77
C SER A 439 23.12 10.79 -11.57
N ASN A 440 24.11 11.00 -10.70
CA ASN A 440 25.04 9.96 -10.27
C ASN A 440 24.45 8.97 -9.25
N LEU A 441 23.20 9.17 -8.81
CA LEU A 441 22.56 8.31 -7.81
C LEU A 441 22.02 7.03 -8.46
N ASN A 442 22.64 5.90 -8.15
CA ASN A 442 22.26 4.56 -8.63
C ASN A 442 21.88 3.59 -7.48
N HIS A 443 22.04 3.99 -6.23
CA HIS A 443 21.67 3.19 -5.06
C HIS A 443 20.28 3.55 -4.53
N ALA A 444 19.42 2.53 -4.36
CA ALA A 444 17.98 2.68 -4.14
C ALA A 444 17.56 3.67 -3.02
N PRO A 445 18.22 3.75 -1.84
CA PRO A 445 17.86 4.73 -0.82
C PRO A 445 18.13 6.18 -1.26
N GLU A 446 19.20 6.40 -1.99
CA GLU A 446 19.62 7.74 -2.43
C GLU A 446 18.84 8.21 -3.65
N VAL A 447 18.48 7.29 -4.56
CA VAL A 447 17.63 7.59 -5.73
C VAL A 447 16.31 8.24 -5.30
N ARG A 448 15.79 7.93 -4.09
CA ARG A 448 14.58 8.57 -3.55
C ARG A 448 14.71 10.09 -3.44
N LYS A 449 15.92 10.62 -3.21
CA LYS A 449 16.18 12.06 -3.15
C LYS A 449 15.95 12.72 -4.51
N ALA A 450 16.54 12.14 -5.57
CA ALA A 450 16.35 12.61 -6.94
C ALA A 450 14.88 12.52 -7.37
N ILE A 451 14.17 11.44 -7.01
CA ILE A 451 12.74 11.27 -7.31
C ILE A 451 11.90 12.36 -6.62
N ARG A 452 12.11 12.63 -5.34
CA ARG A 452 11.40 13.71 -4.62
C ARG A 452 11.72 15.07 -5.20
N LEU A 453 12.99 15.34 -5.50
CA LEU A 453 13.42 16.58 -6.11
C LEU A 453 12.73 16.77 -7.47
N ALA A 454 12.68 15.73 -8.31
CA ALA A 454 11.99 15.74 -9.59
C ALA A 454 10.52 16.11 -9.43
N TYR A 455 9.83 15.49 -8.47
CA TYR A 455 8.44 15.78 -8.15
C TYR A 455 8.23 17.23 -7.67
N PHE A 456 9.01 17.68 -6.68
CA PHE A 456 8.84 19.03 -6.11
C PHE A 456 9.26 20.13 -7.09
N ALA A 457 10.32 19.91 -7.87
CA ALA A 457 10.82 20.88 -8.84
C ALA A 457 9.97 20.94 -10.12
N GLY A 458 9.28 19.84 -10.46
CA GLY A 458 8.61 19.69 -11.76
C GLY A 458 9.61 19.41 -12.89
N CYS A 459 10.77 18.82 -12.57
CA CYS A 459 11.84 18.52 -13.50
C CYS A 459 11.88 17.01 -13.76
N PRO A 460 11.71 16.53 -15.00
CA PRO A 460 11.71 15.11 -15.30
C PRO A 460 13.07 14.44 -15.04
N TYR A 461 13.07 13.36 -14.27
CA TYR A 461 14.26 12.60 -13.91
C TYR A 461 14.44 11.37 -14.80
N TYR A 462 15.59 11.31 -15.47
CA TYR A 462 16.07 10.17 -16.22
C TYR A 462 16.91 9.31 -15.28
N ASN A 463 16.29 8.24 -14.78
CA ASN A 463 16.86 7.42 -13.72
C ASN A 463 17.89 6.44 -14.29
N MET A 464 19.06 6.35 -13.64
CA MET A 464 20.12 5.39 -13.95
C MET A 464 20.11 4.22 -12.96
N PRO A 465 19.39 3.11 -13.24
CA PRO A 465 19.28 1.96 -12.31
C PRO A 465 20.59 1.17 -12.17
N PHE A 466 21.47 1.23 -13.17
CA PHE A 466 22.76 0.55 -13.18
C PHE A 466 23.83 1.57 -13.57
N GLY A 467 25.01 1.48 -12.96
CA GLY A 467 26.14 2.33 -13.35
C GLY A 467 26.48 2.18 -14.84
N ALA A 468 26.93 3.27 -15.45
CA ALA A 468 27.34 3.34 -16.84
C ALA A 468 28.71 4.02 -16.93
N ASP A 469 29.46 3.74 -18.00
CA ASP A 469 30.67 4.52 -18.31
C ASP A 469 30.28 5.97 -18.67
N ASP A 470 31.16 6.93 -18.39
CA ASP A 470 30.89 8.36 -18.63
C ASP A 470 30.54 8.65 -20.10
N LYS A 471 31.18 7.95 -21.06
CA LYS A 471 30.89 8.13 -22.48
C LYS A 471 29.52 7.57 -22.87
N GLU A 472 29.15 6.42 -22.33
CA GLU A 472 27.84 5.80 -22.57
C GLU A 472 26.72 6.64 -21.96
N LEU A 473 26.93 7.13 -20.74
CA LEU A 473 26.01 8.02 -20.04
C LEU A 473 25.83 9.34 -20.81
N LEU A 474 26.93 9.96 -21.27
CA LEU A 474 26.84 11.17 -22.08
C LEU A 474 26.09 10.93 -23.38
N ALA A 475 26.38 9.84 -24.10
CA ALA A 475 25.67 9.48 -25.33
C ALA A 475 24.16 9.32 -25.10
N GLU A 476 23.75 8.72 -23.99
CA GLU A 476 22.34 8.61 -23.62
C GLU A 476 21.70 9.93 -23.18
N MET A 477 22.43 10.77 -22.44
CA MET A 477 21.98 12.13 -22.12
C MET A 477 21.77 12.97 -23.39
N ARG A 478 22.64 12.84 -24.40
CA ARG A 478 22.46 13.46 -25.73
C ARG A 478 21.25 12.88 -26.45
N ARG A 479 21.11 11.55 -26.49
CA ARG A 479 20.00 10.84 -27.13
C ARG A 479 18.64 11.31 -26.61
N TYR A 480 18.50 11.43 -25.30
CA TYR A 480 17.27 11.88 -24.65
C TYR A 480 17.14 13.39 -24.50
N LYS A 481 18.15 14.16 -24.94
CA LYS A 481 18.22 15.62 -24.77
C LYS A 481 18.07 16.03 -23.30
N VAL A 482 18.71 15.29 -22.40
CA VAL A 482 18.76 15.61 -20.97
C VAL A 482 19.46 16.95 -20.80
N LYS A 483 18.80 17.91 -20.14
CA LYS A 483 19.33 19.28 -20.06
C LYS A 483 20.43 19.40 -19.01
N TYR A 484 20.24 18.78 -17.86
CA TYR A 484 21.16 18.89 -16.73
C TYR A 484 21.69 17.54 -16.24
N TYR A 485 22.90 17.55 -15.71
CA TYR A 485 23.42 16.47 -14.88
C TYR A 485 23.55 16.96 -13.45
N PHE A 486 22.84 16.29 -12.55
CA PHE A 486 22.81 16.61 -11.13
C PHE A 486 23.75 15.66 -10.39
N TYR A 487 24.77 16.22 -9.76
CA TYR A 487 25.81 15.46 -9.11
C TYR A 487 25.79 15.69 -7.59
N TRP A 488 25.58 14.61 -6.85
CA TRP A 488 25.68 14.57 -5.39
C TRP A 488 27.08 14.08 -4.99
N PRO A 489 27.96 14.96 -4.49
CA PRO A 489 29.29 14.60 -4.03
C PRO A 489 29.24 13.58 -2.89
N SER A 490 30.12 12.57 -2.95
CA SER A 490 30.31 11.62 -1.85
C SER A 490 31.06 12.27 -0.67
N THR A 491 31.93 13.24 -0.97
CA THR A 491 32.71 14.04 -0.03
C THR A 491 32.79 15.49 -0.52
N TYR A 492 33.09 16.45 0.36
CA TYR A 492 33.28 17.85 -0.04
C TYR A 492 34.45 18.06 -1.02
N THR A 493 35.41 17.13 -1.06
CA THR A 493 36.59 17.15 -1.93
C THR A 493 36.38 16.45 -3.28
N ASP A 494 35.16 16.02 -3.59
CA ASP A 494 34.83 15.33 -4.83
C ASP A 494 34.86 16.29 -6.02
N ASN A 495 35.98 16.30 -6.74
CA ASN A 495 36.26 17.19 -7.87
C ASN A 495 35.71 16.67 -9.21
N PHE A 496 34.54 16.04 -9.17
CA PHE A 496 33.87 15.60 -10.39
C PHE A 496 33.57 16.79 -11.32
N ALA A 497 34.13 16.73 -12.53
CA ALA A 497 33.96 17.71 -13.58
C ALA A 497 33.64 16.95 -14.88
N PRO A 498 32.34 16.72 -15.18
CA PRO A 498 31.97 16.02 -16.40
C PRO A 498 32.38 16.86 -17.60
N ALA A 499 32.89 16.20 -18.64
CA ALA A 499 33.35 16.83 -19.87
C ALA A 499 32.59 16.30 -21.08
N ASP A 500 32.55 17.10 -22.14
CA ASP A 500 31.95 16.73 -23.40
C ASP A 500 32.81 15.73 -24.19
N GLU A 501 32.35 15.38 -25.39
CA GLU A 501 33.01 14.44 -26.29
C GLU A 501 34.43 14.87 -26.71
N HIS A 502 34.78 16.15 -26.50
CA HIS A 502 36.06 16.76 -26.81
C HIS A 502 36.91 17.05 -25.56
N GLY A 503 36.46 16.65 -24.37
CA GLY A 503 37.14 16.87 -23.10
C GLY A 503 36.98 18.29 -22.55
N GLN A 504 36.05 19.11 -23.08
CA GLN A 504 35.73 20.42 -22.51
C GLN A 504 34.75 20.26 -21.33
N PRO A 505 35.01 20.89 -20.18
CA PRO A 505 34.14 20.77 -19.02
C PRO A 505 32.77 21.39 -19.28
N PHE A 506 31.70 20.73 -18.82
CA PHE A 506 30.36 21.30 -18.89
C PHE A 506 30.23 22.54 -18.01
N LYS A 507 29.36 23.47 -18.44
CA LYS A 507 29.08 24.69 -17.66
C LYS A 507 28.47 24.30 -16.31
N TYR A 508 29.22 24.57 -15.25
CA TYR A 508 28.75 24.48 -13.88
C TYR A 508 27.75 25.61 -13.59
N ILE A 509 26.63 25.26 -12.98
CA ILE A 509 25.62 26.18 -12.47
C ILE A 509 25.61 25.99 -10.96
N GLU A 510 26.05 26.99 -10.23
CA GLU A 510 25.99 27.00 -8.77
C GLU A 510 24.56 27.38 -8.35
N PRO A 511 23.77 26.45 -7.79
CA PRO A 511 22.39 26.76 -7.43
C PRO A 511 22.30 27.60 -6.15
N ASP A 512 23.22 27.40 -5.20
CA ASP A 512 23.32 28.10 -3.92
C ASP A 512 24.70 27.77 -3.29
N GLU A 513 25.38 28.75 -2.70
CA GLU A 513 26.68 28.59 -2.01
C GLU A 513 26.63 27.53 -0.88
N LYS A 514 25.44 27.24 -0.36
CA LYS A 514 25.23 26.26 0.72
C LYS A 514 24.74 24.90 0.24
N SER A 515 24.44 24.75 -1.06
CA SER A 515 23.95 23.49 -1.61
C SER A 515 25.11 22.54 -1.89
N SER A 516 25.00 21.30 -1.40
CA SER A 516 25.94 20.24 -1.79
C SER A 516 25.67 19.69 -3.19
N LEU A 517 24.56 20.06 -3.84
CA LEU A 517 24.25 19.62 -5.21
C LEU A 517 25.03 20.45 -6.24
N LYS A 518 25.84 19.76 -7.06
CA LYS A 518 26.49 20.35 -8.24
C LYS A 518 25.63 20.14 -9.48
N ILE A 519 25.42 21.18 -10.29
CA ILE A 519 24.58 21.11 -11.50
C ILE A 519 25.42 21.45 -12.72
N PHE A 520 25.35 20.61 -13.74
CA PHE A 520 26.06 20.80 -14.99
C PHE A 520 25.07 20.89 -16.15
N LEU A 521 25.24 21.90 -17.01
CA LEU A 521 24.44 22.05 -18.23
C LEU A 521 25.03 21.19 -19.34
N ILE A 522 24.30 20.16 -19.77
CA ILE A 522 24.75 19.19 -20.78
C ILE A 522 24.33 19.63 -22.18
N ASN A 523 23.04 19.94 -22.35
CA ASN A 523 22.45 20.38 -23.61
C ASN A 523 21.96 21.84 -23.43
N PRO A 524 22.75 22.84 -23.86
CA PRO A 524 22.40 24.25 -23.73
C PRO A 524 21.21 24.69 -24.59
#